data_AF-A0A821MW09-F1
#
_entry.id   AF-A0A821MW09-F1
#
_cell.length_a   1.000
_cell.length_b   1.000
_cell.length_c   1.000
_cell.angle_alpha   90.00
_cell.angle_beta   90.00
_cell.angle_gamma   90.00
#
_symmetry.space_group_name_H-M   'P 1'
#
loop_
_entity.id
_entity.type
_entity.pdbx_description
1 polymer ?
#
loop_
_entity_poly.entity_id
_entity_poly.type
_entity_poly.pdbx_seq_one_letter_code
_entity_poly.pdbx_strand_id
1 'polypeptide(L)'
;MQLLHILFNWLIESVVSPKKAVPQTWLDIASDLYFPFDNQTQTHLEYDGFDLKNTITKQADVVLLGFPLMWPMSKEIRRNDLLSYEPLTRDSGPAMTWSMHTIGFLELNDFEK
;
A
#
# COMPACT_ATOMS: atom_id res chain seq x y z
N MET A 1 11.72 4.90 12.20
CA MET A 1 11.80 3.56 12.83
C MET A 1 10.85 3.38 14.03
N GLN A 2 10.83 4.27 15.03
CA GLN A 2 9.98 4.09 16.24
C GLN A 2 8.47 4.07 15.96
N LEU A 3 7.99 4.92 15.03
CA LEU A 3 6.57 4.96 14.61
C LEU A 3 6.14 3.73 13.79
N LEU A 4 7.05 3.14 13.01
CA LEU A 4 6.78 1.92 12.24
C LEU A 4 6.53 0.73 13.17
N HIS A 5 7.36 0.59 14.21
CA HIS A 5 7.17 -0.43 15.24
C HIS A 5 5.87 -0.25 16.03
N ILE A 6 5.46 0.99 16.33
CA ILE A 6 4.24 1.24 17.11
C ILE A 6 2.99 0.87 16.31
N LEU A 7 2.90 1.30 15.05
CA LEU A 7 1.75 0.99 14.18
C LEU A 7 1.69 -0.50 13.86
N PHE A 8 2.84 -1.13 13.63
CA PHE A 8 2.90 -2.56 13.34
C PHE A 8 2.52 -3.41 14.56
N ASN A 9 3.01 -3.06 15.76
CA ASN A 9 2.61 -3.75 16.99
C ASN A 9 1.11 -3.58 17.29
N TRP A 10 0.54 -2.39 17.08
CA TRP A 10 -0.89 -2.17 17.27
C TRP A 10 -1.75 -3.02 16.32
N LEU A 11 -1.34 -3.12 15.05
CA LEU A 11 -2.03 -3.95 14.06
C LEU A 11 -2.03 -5.42 14.49
N ILE A 12 -0.89 -5.95 14.92
CA ILE A 12 -0.79 -7.33 15.37
C ILE A 12 -1.59 -7.56 16.68
N GLU A 13 -1.50 -6.64 17.65
CA GLU A 13 -2.26 -6.70 18.90
C GLU A 13 -3.78 -6.63 18.68
N SER A 14 -4.24 -5.97 17.61
CA SER A 14 -5.66 -5.89 17.27
C SER A 14 -6.23 -7.20 16.70
N VAL A 15 -5.38 -8.03 16.09
CA VAL A 15 -5.75 -9.30 15.44
C VAL A 15 -5.47 -10.51 16.34
N VAL A 16 -4.45 -10.42 17.20
CA VAL A 16 -4.08 -11.45 18.17
C VAL A 16 -4.78 -11.15 19.48
N SER A 17 -5.61 -12.10 19.97
CA SER A 17 -6.24 -12.02 21.29
C SER A 17 -5.24 -11.50 22.33
N PRO A 18 -5.59 -10.48 23.17
CA PRO A 18 -4.67 -9.67 23.98
C PRO A 18 -3.88 -10.42 25.08
N LYS A 19 -3.91 -11.76 25.06
CA LYS A 19 -3.28 -12.65 26.04
C LYS A 19 -2.15 -13.50 25.46
N LYS A 20 -1.77 -13.34 24.19
CA LYS A 20 -0.63 -14.07 23.59
C LYS A 20 0.39 -13.09 23.03
N ALA A 21 1.64 -13.23 23.49
CA ALA A 21 2.76 -12.55 22.87
C ALA A 21 2.89 -12.99 21.40
N VAL A 22 3.17 -12.03 20.54
CA VAL A 22 3.49 -12.27 19.12
C VAL A 22 4.80 -13.04 19.07
N PRO A 23 4.89 -14.19 18.35
CA PRO A 23 6.15 -14.89 18.19
C PRO A 23 7.22 -13.99 17.56
N GLN A 24 8.43 -13.96 18.12
CA GLN A 24 9.53 -13.11 17.62
C GLN A 24 9.80 -13.33 16.13
N THR A 25 9.73 -14.58 15.66
CA THR A 25 9.90 -14.93 14.25
C THR A 25 8.93 -14.20 13.33
N TRP A 26 7.71 -13.87 13.78
CA TRP A 26 6.76 -13.12 12.97
C TRP A 26 7.13 -11.64 12.88
N LEU A 27 7.68 -11.09 13.96
CA LEU A 27 8.21 -9.72 13.98
C LEU A 27 9.44 -9.61 13.06
N ASP A 28 10.32 -10.61 13.09
CA ASP A 28 11.52 -10.65 12.25
C ASP A 28 11.14 -10.72 10.75
N ILE A 29 10.18 -11.59 10.39
CA ILE A 29 9.66 -11.68 9.01
C ILE A 29 9.02 -10.35 8.59
N ALA A 30 8.24 -9.73 9.48
CA ALA A 30 7.59 -8.48 9.18
C ALA A 30 8.56 -7.31 9.00
N SER A 31 9.65 -7.26 9.77
CA SER A 31 10.67 -6.21 9.64
C SER A 31 11.44 -6.31 8.31
N ASP A 32 11.47 -7.50 7.72
CA ASP A 32 12.14 -7.78 6.45
C ASP A 32 11.17 -7.82 5.25
N LEU A 33 9.93 -7.38 5.42
CA LEU A 33 8.97 -7.26 4.32
C LEU A 33 9.51 -6.33 3.24
N TYR A 34 9.61 -6.87 2.03
CA TYR A 34 10.09 -6.19 0.85
C TYR A 34 8.92 -5.86 -0.07
N PHE A 35 8.84 -4.58 -0.47
CA PHE A 35 8.00 -4.13 -1.56
C PHE A 35 8.89 -3.61 -2.67
N PRO A 36 8.79 -4.14 -3.91
CA PRO A 36 9.61 -3.63 -5.00
C PRO A 36 9.29 -2.15 -5.26
N PHE A 37 10.33 -1.35 -5.51
CA PHE A 37 10.21 0.11 -5.55
C PHE A 37 11.04 0.69 -6.69
N ASP A 38 10.42 1.52 -7.52
CA ASP A 38 11.10 2.26 -8.58
C ASP A 38 11.55 3.63 -8.06
N ASN A 39 12.86 3.78 -7.91
CA ASN A 39 13.47 5.02 -7.43
C ASN A 39 13.35 6.18 -8.44
N GLN A 40 13.08 5.94 -9.72
CA GLN A 40 12.96 7.01 -10.70
C GLN A 40 11.58 7.69 -10.61
N THR A 41 10.53 6.88 -10.49
CA THR A 41 9.15 7.35 -10.37
C THR A 41 8.70 7.52 -8.92
N GLN A 42 9.52 7.11 -7.95
CA GLN A 42 9.19 7.12 -6.52
C GLN A 42 7.86 6.41 -6.24
N THR A 43 7.70 5.22 -6.85
CA THR A 43 6.45 4.44 -6.89
C THR A 43 6.74 2.97 -6.54
N HIS A 44 5.87 2.35 -5.75
CA HIS A 44 5.91 0.91 -5.50
C HIS A 44 5.45 0.12 -6.73
N LEU A 45 6.13 -0.98 -7.02
CA LEU A 45 5.78 -1.87 -8.12
C LEU A 45 4.93 -3.04 -7.60
N GLU A 46 3.96 -3.49 -8.41
CA GLU A 46 3.08 -4.62 -8.07
C GLU A 46 3.88 -5.93 -7.86
N TYR A 47 4.94 -6.10 -8.65
CA TYR A 47 5.91 -7.19 -8.53
C TYR A 47 7.26 -6.80 -9.13
N ASP A 48 8.29 -7.61 -8.90
CA ASP A 48 9.63 -7.39 -9.45
C ASP A 48 9.62 -7.31 -10.98
N GLY A 49 10.06 -6.17 -11.52
CA GLY A 49 10.09 -5.93 -12.96
C GLY A 49 8.75 -5.53 -13.58
N PHE A 50 7.75 -5.14 -12.77
CA PHE A 50 6.50 -4.57 -13.28
C PHE A 50 6.77 -3.35 -14.19
N ASP A 51 6.16 -3.35 -15.38
CA ASP A 51 6.28 -2.24 -16.33
C ASP A 51 5.16 -1.22 -16.10
N LEU A 52 5.49 -0.13 -15.41
CA LEU A 52 4.62 1.03 -15.13
C LEU A 52 4.11 1.76 -16.40
N LYS A 53 4.56 1.39 -17.60
CA LYS A 53 4.16 2.06 -18.85
C LYS A 53 3.22 1.23 -19.70
N ASN A 54 3.39 -0.10 -19.70
CA ASN A 54 2.71 -0.97 -20.67
C ASN A 54 1.84 -2.06 -20.04
N THR A 55 1.82 -2.17 -18.71
CA THR A 55 1.04 -3.21 -18.02
C THR A 55 -0.30 -2.67 -17.54
N ILE A 56 -1.39 -3.27 -18.00
CA ILE A 56 -2.74 -2.95 -17.52
C ILE A 56 -3.10 -3.87 -16.36
N THR A 57 -3.53 -3.29 -15.25
CA THR A 57 -3.99 -4.01 -14.05
C THR A 57 -5.50 -4.22 -14.11
N LYS A 58 -5.96 -5.33 -13.52
CA LYS A 58 -7.40 -5.66 -13.48
C LYS A 58 -8.13 -4.91 -12.37
N GLN A 59 -7.46 -4.69 -11.23
CA GLN A 59 -8.04 -4.18 -9.99
C GLN A 59 -6.98 -3.52 -9.13
N ALA A 60 -7.39 -2.84 -8.06
CA ALA A 60 -6.50 -2.26 -7.05
C ALA A 60 -5.53 -3.31 -6.48
N ASP A 61 -4.23 -3.01 -6.51
CA ASP A 61 -3.17 -3.78 -5.86
C ASP A 61 -2.26 -2.85 -5.03
N VAL A 62 -1.27 -2.20 -5.64
CA VAL A 62 -0.34 -1.30 -4.94
C VAL A 62 -1.05 -0.18 -4.17
N VAL A 63 -2.18 0.32 -4.67
CA VAL A 63 -2.97 1.34 -3.97
C VAL A 63 -3.51 0.88 -2.62
N LEU A 64 -3.58 -0.45 -2.38
CA LEU A 64 -3.99 -1.06 -1.12
C LEU A 64 -2.94 -0.95 -0.02
N LEU A 65 -1.69 -0.59 -0.36
CA LEU A 65 -0.64 -0.33 0.62
C LEU A 65 -1.04 0.80 1.58
N GLY A 66 -1.69 1.87 1.09
CA GLY A 66 -2.18 2.94 1.95
C GLY A 66 -3.43 2.57 2.76
N PHE A 67 -4.41 1.91 2.12
CA PHE A 67 -5.57 1.34 2.80
C PHE A 67 -6.03 0.08 2.05
N PRO A 68 -6.21 -1.07 2.73
CA PRO A 68 -6.31 -1.21 4.18
C PRO A 68 -4.98 -1.50 4.92
N LEU A 69 -3.85 -1.70 4.24
CA LEU A 69 -2.62 -2.13 4.92
C LEU A 69 -1.99 -1.06 5.82
N MET A 70 -2.24 0.23 5.52
CA MET A 70 -1.67 1.37 6.26
C MET A 70 -0.13 1.33 6.32
N TRP A 71 0.49 0.87 5.22
CA TRP A 71 1.94 0.81 5.09
C TRP A 71 2.53 2.22 5.19
N PRO A 72 3.50 2.46 6.10
CA PRO A 72 4.04 3.79 6.27
C PRO A 72 4.86 4.23 5.06
N MET A 73 4.44 5.31 4.42
CA MET A 73 5.12 5.93 3.28
C MET A 73 4.97 7.46 3.34
N SER A 74 5.78 8.19 2.55
CA SER A 74 5.61 9.64 2.45
C SER A 74 4.32 9.96 1.67
N LYS A 75 3.75 11.15 1.90
CA LYS A 75 2.60 11.63 1.10
C LYS A 75 2.92 11.71 -0.39
N GLU A 76 4.16 11.98 -0.74
CA GLU A 76 4.63 12.03 -2.12
C GLU A 76 4.60 10.64 -2.77
N ILE A 77 5.18 9.63 -2.12
CA ILE A 77 5.14 8.24 -2.61
C ILE A 77 3.69 7.75 -2.69
N ARG A 78 2.87 8.02 -1.66
CA ARG A 78 1.44 7.67 -1.67
C ARG A 78 0.72 8.27 -2.88
N ARG A 79 1.03 9.52 -3.21
CA ARG A 79 0.45 10.21 -4.36
C ARG A 79 0.93 9.62 -5.69
N ASN A 80 2.21 9.28 -5.79
CA ASN A 80 2.80 8.69 -6.98
C ASN A 80 2.23 7.29 -7.25
N ASP A 81 2.04 6.47 -6.20
CA ASP A 81 1.36 5.19 -6.29
C ASP A 81 -0.05 5.35 -6.86
N LEU A 82 -0.85 6.28 -6.31
CA LEU A 82 -2.21 6.52 -6.78
C LEU A 82 -2.26 7.00 -8.24
N LEU A 83 -1.42 7.96 -8.60
CA LEU A 83 -1.37 8.50 -9.96
C LEU A 83 -0.83 7.52 -10.98
N SER A 84 0.11 6.65 -10.60
CA SER A 84 0.70 5.68 -11.54
C SER A 84 -0.28 4.56 -11.86
N TYR A 85 -1.02 4.06 -10.87
CA TYR A 85 -1.93 2.93 -11.06
C TYR A 85 -3.34 3.32 -11.53
N GLU A 86 -3.77 4.57 -11.36
CA GLU A 86 -5.07 5.05 -11.86
C GLU A 86 -5.23 4.83 -13.39
N PRO A 87 -4.30 5.28 -14.27
CA PRO A 87 -4.42 5.06 -15.71
C PRO A 87 -4.09 3.63 -16.16
N LEU A 88 -3.37 2.85 -15.33
CA LEU A 88 -3.04 1.46 -15.63
C LEU A 88 -4.18 0.51 -15.26
N THR A 89 -5.12 0.95 -14.44
CA THR A 89 -6.28 0.15 -14.05
C THR A 89 -7.30 0.15 -15.17
N ARG A 90 -7.67 -1.04 -15.65
CA ARG A 90 -8.73 -1.22 -16.64
C ARG A 90 -10.05 -0.61 -16.15
N ASP A 91 -10.74 0.16 -17.00
CA ASP A 91 -12.05 0.77 -16.71
C ASP A 91 -13.13 -0.23 -16.23
N SER A 92 -13.10 -1.45 -16.76
CA SER A 92 -13.96 -2.56 -16.34
C SER A 92 -13.42 -3.33 -15.11
N GLY A 93 -12.56 -2.71 -14.32
CA GLY A 93 -12.13 -3.20 -13.02
C GLY A 93 -13.32 -3.33 -12.06
N PRO A 94 -13.21 -4.18 -11.03
CA PRO A 94 -14.29 -4.36 -10.07
C PRO A 94 -14.55 -3.06 -9.29
N ALA A 95 -15.80 -2.86 -8.86
CA ALA A 95 -16.27 -1.63 -8.22
C ALA A 95 -15.41 -1.17 -7.02
N MET A 96 -14.83 -2.10 -6.26
CA MET A 96 -13.97 -1.76 -5.12
C MET A 96 -12.71 -0.98 -5.52
N THR A 97 -12.19 -1.16 -6.73
CA THR A 97 -10.93 -0.55 -7.16
C THR A 97 -10.99 0.98 -7.06
N TRP A 98 -12.02 1.57 -7.63
CA TRP A 98 -12.20 3.03 -7.64
C TRP A 98 -12.42 3.58 -6.23
N SER A 99 -13.15 2.85 -5.38
CA SER A 99 -13.28 3.23 -3.96
C SER A 99 -11.93 3.29 -3.24
N MET A 100 -11.00 2.38 -3.54
CA MET A 100 -9.66 2.38 -2.93
C MET A 100 -8.79 3.55 -3.43
N HIS A 101 -8.89 3.89 -4.72
CA HIS A 101 -8.27 5.10 -5.25
C HIS A 101 -8.83 6.36 -4.59
N THR A 102 -10.16 6.50 -4.52
CA THR A 102 -10.83 7.64 -3.87
C THR A 102 -10.42 7.77 -2.40
N ILE A 103 -10.42 6.69 -1.62
CA ILE A 103 -9.95 6.72 -0.23
C ILE A 103 -8.51 7.24 -0.14
N GLY A 104 -7.64 6.79 -1.05
CA GLY A 104 -6.26 7.26 -1.11
C GLY A 104 -6.11 8.75 -1.44
N PHE A 105 -6.90 9.28 -2.38
CA PHE A 105 -6.87 10.71 -2.69
C PHE A 105 -7.45 11.55 -1.54
N LEU A 106 -8.54 11.09 -0.90
CA LEU A 106 -9.12 11.73 0.28
C LEU A 106 -8.12 11.76 1.46
N GLU A 107 -7.35 10.70 1.68
CA GLU A 107 -6.26 10.65 2.67
C GLU A 107 -5.23 11.78 2.45
N LEU A 108 -4.99 12.12 1.18
CA LEU A 108 -4.07 13.18 0.78
C LEU A 108 -4.72 14.58 0.74
N ASN A 109 -6.02 14.70 1.02
CA ASN A 109 -6.83 15.91 0.85
C ASN A 109 -6.89 16.40 -0.61
N ASP A 110 -6.80 15.48 -1.57
CA ASP A 110 -6.98 15.76 -3.00
C ASP A 110 -8.45 15.47 -3.37
N PHE A 111 -9.32 16.47 -3.23
CA PHE A 111 -10.78 16.32 -3.38
C PHE A 111 -11.27 16.45 -4.83
N GLU A 112 -10.37 16.77 -5.77
CA GLU A 112 -10.68 16.89 -7.20
C GLU A 112 -10.53 15.56 -7.95
N LYS A 113 -10.01 14.53 -7.26
CA LYS A 113 -9.82 13.16 -7.72
C LYS A 113 -10.82 12.22 -7.06
#